data_AF-A0A2V7HYB7-F1
#
_entry.id   AF-A0A2V7HYB7-F1
#
_cell.length_a   1.000
_cell.length_b   1.000
_cell.length_c   1.000
_cell.angle_alpha   90.00
_cell.angle_beta   90.00
_cell.angle_gamma   90.00
#
_symmetry.space_group_name_H-M   'P 1'
#
loop_
_entity.id
_entity.type
_entity.pdbx_description
1 polymer ?
#
loop_
_entity_poly.entity_id
_entity_poly.type
_entity_poly.pdbx_seq_one_letter_code
_entity_poly.pdbx_strand_id
1 'polypeptide(L)'
;FELNDVRRARLTAAGKPLVVERSGESDWKVLEPSRGSAKSDKVTNLLLGLKSLRWKEIVSPTGDDAPRFGLDRPELEVSVFKADGSELGTLIVGKQEGPLTYVRVKTGPAIYAVDSGLLGDLRKASAEVPG
;
A
#
# COMPACT_ATOMS: atom_id res chain seq x y z
N PHE A 1 -0.15 -3.65 -11.51
CA PHE A 1 -0.85 -2.51 -12.14
C PHE A 1 0.16 -1.68 -12.93
N GLU A 2 -0.30 -0.91 -13.92
CA GLU A 2 0.52 0.13 -14.56
C GLU A 2 0.32 1.50 -13.89
N LEU A 3 1.38 2.30 -13.78
CA LEU A 3 1.34 3.56 -13.01
C LEU A 3 0.30 4.55 -13.54
N ASN A 4 0.14 4.61 -14.87
CA ASN A 4 -0.79 5.52 -15.53
C ASN A 4 -2.25 5.08 -15.38
N ASP A 5 -2.50 3.80 -15.05
CA ASP A 5 -3.84 3.31 -14.75
C ASP A 5 -4.31 3.75 -13.36
N VAL A 6 -3.37 4.07 -12.45
CA VAL A 6 -3.71 4.46 -11.08
C VAL A 6 -4.20 5.91 -11.06
N ARG A 7 -5.48 6.05 -10.71
CA ARG A 7 -6.15 7.34 -10.53
C ARG A 7 -6.43 7.68 -9.08
N ARG A 8 -6.53 6.69 -8.21
CA ARG A 8 -6.68 6.90 -6.78
C ARG A 8 -5.83 5.90 -6.00
N ALA A 9 -5.26 6.33 -4.89
CA ALA A 9 -4.64 5.45 -3.91
C ALA A 9 -5.22 5.76 -2.53
N ARG A 10 -5.46 4.71 -1.76
CA ARG A 10 -5.89 4.80 -0.35
C ARG A 10 -4.88 4.07 0.50
N LEU A 11 -4.40 4.74 1.53
CA LEU A 11 -3.50 4.20 2.53
C LEU A 11 -4.20 4.30 3.87
N THR A 12 -4.25 3.21 4.61
CA THR A 12 -4.83 3.20 5.96
C THR A 12 -3.78 2.68 6.92
N ALA A 13 -3.28 3.55 7.80
CA ALA A 13 -2.32 3.21 8.83
C ALA A 13 -2.90 3.59 10.19
N ALA A 14 -2.87 2.66 11.15
CA ALA A 14 -3.45 2.87 12.49
C ALA A 14 -4.89 3.47 12.46
N GLY A 15 -5.71 3.01 11.52
CA GLY A 15 -7.10 3.48 11.34
C GLY A 15 -7.26 4.86 10.70
N LYS A 16 -6.17 5.55 10.35
CA LYS A 16 -6.22 6.87 9.70
C LYS A 16 -6.08 6.72 8.19
N PRO A 17 -7.09 7.13 7.40
CA PRO A 17 -6.98 7.10 5.95
C PRO A 17 -6.21 8.32 5.42
N LEU A 18 -5.37 8.05 4.44
CA LEU A 18 -4.85 9.01 3.48
C LEU A 18 -5.40 8.59 2.11
N VAL A 19 -6.19 9.45 1.49
CA VAL A 19 -6.71 9.20 0.14
C VAL A 19 -6.14 10.27 -0.77
N VAL A 20 -5.52 9.82 -1.87
CA VAL A 20 -5.03 10.70 -2.92
C VAL A 20 -5.64 10.36 -4.27
N GLU A 21 -5.90 11.38 -5.07
CA GLU A 21 -6.47 11.26 -6.41
C GLU A 21 -5.64 12.04 -7.41
N ARG A 22 -5.40 11.43 -8.57
CA ARG A 22 -4.65 12.02 -9.67
C ARG A 22 -5.55 13.03 -10.39
N SER A 23 -5.09 14.28 -10.47
CA SER A 23 -5.70 15.40 -11.16
C SER A 23 -4.94 15.65 -12.47
N GLY A 24 -5.51 15.25 -13.60
CA GLY A 24 -4.82 15.35 -14.90
C GLY A 24 -3.78 14.24 -15.11
N GLU A 25 -2.62 14.58 -15.66
CA GLU A 25 -1.59 13.60 -16.01
C GLU A 25 -0.59 13.33 -14.87
N SER A 26 -0.08 14.36 -14.22
CA SER A 26 1.00 14.23 -13.21
C SER A 26 0.60 14.61 -11.80
N ASP A 27 -0.42 15.45 -11.63
CA ASP A 27 -0.70 16.05 -10.33
C ASP A 27 -1.53 15.14 -9.45
N TRP A 28 -1.28 15.20 -8.15
CA TRP A 28 -2.06 14.49 -7.14
C TRP A 28 -2.63 15.46 -6.12
N LYS A 29 -3.83 15.14 -5.64
CA LYS A 29 -4.51 15.87 -4.57
C LYS A 29 -4.83 14.93 -3.44
N VAL A 30 -4.75 15.44 -2.21
CA VAL A 30 -5.29 14.77 -1.04
C VAL A 30 -6.81 14.97 -1.04
N LEU A 31 -7.56 13.89 -0.82
CA LEU A 31 -9.00 13.90 -0.59
C LEU A 31 -9.34 13.71 0.90
N GLU A 32 -8.55 12.90 1.60
CA GLU A 32 -8.67 12.62 3.04
C GLU A 32 -7.27 12.65 3.70
N PRO A 33 -7.14 13.12 4.95
CA PRO A 33 -8.23 13.54 5.86
C PRO A 33 -8.78 14.95 5.58
N SER A 34 -8.06 15.77 4.82
CA SER A 34 -8.48 17.11 4.41
C SER A 34 -8.09 17.35 2.96
N ARG A 35 -8.99 17.94 2.18
CA ARG A 35 -8.74 18.22 0.77
C ARG A 35 -7.61 19.24 0.59
N GLY A 36 -6.67 18.95 -0.30
CA GLY A 36 -5.53 19.83 -0.53
C GLY A 36 -4.55 19.30 -1.59
N SER A 37 -3.44 20.01 -1.75
CA SER A 37 -2.35 19.56 -2.61
C SER A 37 -1.65 18.35 -2.00
N ALA A 38 -1.32 17.35 -2.83
CA ALA A 38 -0.40 16.31 -2.44
C ALA A 38 0.98 16.60 -3.05
N LYS A 39 2.04 16.10 -2.41
CA LYS A 39 3.36 16.06 -3.04
C LYS A 39 3.36 14.96 -4.09
N SER A 40 3.07 15.32 -5.36
CA SER A 40 2.90 14.38 -6.48
C SER A 40 4.08 13.41 -6.65
N ASP A 41 5.31 13.86 -6.44
CA ASP A 41 6.51 13.01 -6.50
C ASP A 41 6.50 11.94 -5.40
N LYS A 42 6.01 12.28 -4.19
CA LYS A 42 5.90 11.32 -3.09
C LYS A 42 4.84 10.25 -3.38
N VAL A 43 3.71 10.64 -3.97
CA VAL A 43 2.70 9.68 -4.42
C VAL A 43 3.26 8.77 -5.52
N THR A 44 4.01 9.32 -6.47
CA THR A 44 4.63 8.55 -7.55
C THR A 44 5.66 7.56 -7.01
N ASN A 45 6.53 7.99 -6.09
CA ASN A 45 7.53 7.12 -5.45
C ASN A 45 6.88 5.98 -4.64
N LEU A 46 5.77 6.26 -3.94
CA LEU A 46 4.98 5.23 -3.26
C LEU A 46 4.48 4.18 -4.26
N LEU A 47 3.89 4.60 -5.38
CA LEU A 47 3.36 3.68 -6.41
C LEU A 47 4.47 2.85 -7.07
N LEU A 48 5.64 3.46 -7.33
CA LEU A 48 6.81 2.75 -7.84
C LEU A 48 7.31 1.71 -6.85
N GLY A 49 7.39 2.06 -5.56
CA GLY A 49 7.79 1.13 -4.51
C GLY A 49 6.84 -0.07 -4.40
N LEU A 50 5.52 0.16 -4.48
CA LEU A 50 4.53 -0.94 -4.49
C LEU A 50 4.73 -1.87 -5.69
N LYS A 51 5.04 -1.33 -6.87
CA LYS A 51 5.31 -2.12 -8.08
C LYS A 51 6.64 -2.87 -8.02
N SER A 52 7.64 -2.33 -7.31
CA SER A 52 8.96 -2.94 -7.18
C SER A 52 9.08 -3.95 -6.04
N LEU A 53 8.09 -4.04 -5.14
CA LEU A 53 8.08 -5.03 -4.06
C LEU A 53 8.32 -6.45 -4.58
N ARG A 54 9.20 -7.17 -3.89
CA ARG A 54 9.49 -8.59 -4.12
C ARG A 54 9.41 -9.32 -2.79
N TRP A 55 8.77 -10.49 -2.81
CA TRP A 55 8.73 -11.38 -1.67
C TRP A 55 10.00 -12.22 -1.59
N LYS A 56 10.40 -12.58 -0.37
CA LYS A 56 11.52 -13.50 -0.09
C LYS A 56 11.02 -14.92 0.04
N GLU A 57 9.90 -15.11 0.72
CA GLU A 57 9.31 -16.43 0.97
C GLU A 57 7.77 -16.39 0.93
N ILE A 58 7.15 -17.52 0.57
CA ILE A 58 5.72 -17.78 0.78
C ILE A 58 5.61 -18.57 2.09
N VAL A 59 5.13 -17.92 3.16
CA VAL A 59 5.09 -18.52 4.51
C VAL A 59 3.79 -19.27 4.79
N SER A 60 2.74 -18.98 4.02
CA SER A 60 1.47 -19.71 4.06
C SER A 60 0.80 -19.62 2.70
N PRO A 61 0.94 -20.63 1.81
CA PRO A 61 0.38 -20.60 0.46
C PRO A 61 -1.15 -20.51 0.43
N THR A 62 -1.80 -21.05 1.46
CA THR A 62 -3.26 -21.16 1.62
C THR A 62 -3.85 -20.10 2.55
N GLY A 63 -3.02 -19.23 3.15
CA GLY A 63 -3.48 -18.15 4.02
C GLY A 63 -3.84 -18.58 5.43
N ASP A 64 -3.47 -19.80 5.82
CA ASP A 64 -3.65 -20.32 7.17
C ASP A 64 -2.93 -19.45 8.19
N ASP A 65 -3.53 -19.35 9.39
CA ASP A 65 -3.01 -18.64 10.55
C ASP A 65 -2.75 -17.13 10.34
N ALA A 66 -3.61 -16.45 9.57
CA ALA A 66 -3.55 -15.01 9.36
C ALA A 66 -3.36 -14.15 10.65
N PRO A 67 -3.96 -14.49 11.81
CA PRO A 67 -3.72 -13.77 13.07
C PRO A 67 -2.27 -13.85 13.56
N ARG A 68 -1.58 -14.99 13.40
CA ARG A 68 -0.15 -15.12 13.73
C ARG A 68 0.71 -14.11 12.98
N PHE A 69 0.33 -13.84 11.73
CA PHE A 69 1.03 -12.89 10.86
C PHE A 69 0.52 -11.45 10.99
N GLY A 70 -0.44 -11.17 11.88
CA GLY A 70 -1.01 -9.84 12.10
C GLY A 70 -1.83 -9.30 10.92
N LEU A 71 -2.37 -10.19 10.07
CA LEU A 71 -3.15 -9.80 8.89
C LEU A 71 -4.65 -9.66 9.17
N ASP A 72 -5.10 -10.02 10.36
CA ASP A 72 -6.44 -9.76 10.91
C ASP A 72 -6.57 -8.33 11.45
N ARG A 73 -5.47 -7.76 11.93
CA ARG A 73 -5.32 -6.37 12.39
C ARG A 73 -4.10 -5.74 11.73
N PRO A 74 -4.21 -5.39 10.44
CA PRO A 74 -3.05 -4.92 9.68
C PRO A 74 -2.51 -3.59 10.19
N GLU A 75 -1.19 -3.44 10.12
CA GLU A 75 -0.51 -2.19 10.45
C GLU A 75 -0.69 -1.14 9.34
N LEU A 76 -0.80 -1.61 8.10
CA LEU A 76 -0.99 -0.78 6.92
C LEU A 76 -1.79 -1.55 5.85
N GLU A 77 -2.74 -0.86 5.23
CA GLU A 77 -3.38 -1.31 4.00
C GLU A 77 -3.16 -0.27 2.90
N VAL A 78 -2.80 -0.73 1.70
CA VAL A 78 -2.64 0.15 0.53
C VAL A 78 -3.44 -0.40 -0.64
N SER A 79 -4.42 0.38 -1.09
CA SER A 79 -5.28 0.06 -2.23
C SER A 79 -5.07 1.07 -3.35
N VAL A 80 -5.06 0.58 -4.59
CA VAL A 80 -4.95 1.40 -5.81
C VAL A 80 -6.16 1.17 -6.71
N PHE A 81 -6.64 2.22 -7.37
CA PHE A 81 -7.88 2.20 -8.15
C PHE A 81 -7.72 2.92 -9.50
N LYS A 82 -8.49 2.46 -10.49
CA LYS A 82 -8.69 3.10 -11.80
C LYS A 82 -9.64 4.29 -11.72
N ALA A 83 -9.77 5.01 -12.84
CA ALA A 83 -10.67 6.16 -13.00
C ALA A 83 -12.14 5.82 -12.72
N ASP A 84 -12.56 4.63 -13.14
CA ASP A 84 -13.93 4.10 -12.99
C ASP A 84 -14.20 3.57 -11.57
N GLY A 85 -13.23 3.67 -10.65
CA GLY A 85 -13.31 3.16 -9.29
C GLY A 85 -12.94 1.67 -9.15
N SER A 86 -12.62 0.98 -10.24
CA SER A 86 -12.19 -0.42 -10.19
C SER A 86 -10.89 -0.58 -9.39
N GLU A 87 -10.87 -1.52 -8.44
CA GLU A 87 -9.68 -1.83 -7.64
C GLU A 87 -8.63 -2.55 -8.51
N LEU A 88 -7.42 -1.98 -8.59
CA LEU A 88 -6.26 -2.57 -9.28
C LEU A 88 -5.49 -3.56 -8.39
N GLY A 89 -5.64 -3.42 -7.08
CA GLY A 89 -5.06 -4.30 -6.09
C GLY A 89 -4.99 -3.63 -4.71
N THR A 90 -4.96 -4.48 -3.69
CA THR A 90 -4.75 -4.08 -2.30
C THR A 90 -3.65 -4.93 -1.68
N LEU A 91 -2.65 -4.28 -1.11
CA LEU A 91 -1.63 -4.88 -0.27
C LEU A 91 -2.01 -4.68 1.20
N ILE A 92 -2.13 -5.79 1.93
CA ILE A 92 -2.37 -5.83 3.36
C ILE A 92 -1.03 -6.14 4.04
N VAL A 93 -0.60 -5.28 4.95
CA VAL A 93 0.67 -5.40 5.66
C VAL A 93 0.39 -5.71 7.12
N GLY A 94 0.83 -6.88 7.56
CA GLY A 94 0.68 -7.36 8.92
C GLY A 94 1.91 -7.06 9.78
N LYS A 95 2.19 -8.00 10.67
CA LYS A 95 3.23 -7.93 11.69
C LYS A 95 4.64 -7.95 11.06
N GLN A 96 5.54 -7.18 11.66
CA GLN A 96 6.98 -7.30 11.44
C GLN A 96 7.63 -8.26 12.46
N GLU A 97 8.48 -9.15 11.99
CA GLU A 97 9.32 -10.05 12.80
C GLU A 97 10.78 -9.98 12.32
N GLY A 98 11.62 -9.29 13.10
CA GLY A 98 13.02 -9.05 12.74
C GLY A 98 13.14 -8.28 11.42
N PRO A 99 13.85 -8.82 10.41
CA PRO A 99 14.03 -8.19 9.10
C PRO A 99 12.90 -8.51 8.10
N LEU A 100 11.88 -9.27 8.52
CA LEU A 100 10.78 -9.68 7.68
C LEU A 100 9.47 -9.04 8.12
N THR A 101 8.62 -8.69 7.16
CA THR A 101 7.24 -8.30 7.41
C THR A 101 6.31 -9.16 6.57
N TYR A 102 5.20 -9.57 7.17
CA TYR A 102 4.22 -10.41 6.49
C TYR A 102 3.20 -9.57 5.73
N VAL A 103 2.93 -9.98 4.50
CA VAL A 103 1.99 -9.28 3.62
C VAL A 103 1.08 -10.25 2.90
N ARG A 104 -0.09 -9.77 2.51
CA ARG A 104 -1.03 -10.48 1.65
C ARG A 104 -1.57 -9.55 0.58
N VAL A 105 -1.66 -10.04 -0.65
CA VAL A 105 -2.44 -9.35 -1.70
C VAL A 105 -3.88 -9.80 -1.56
N LYS A 106 -4.83 -8.86 -1.44
CA LYS A 106 -6.24 -9.14 -1.13
C LYS A 106 -6.92 -10.14 -2.09
N THR A 107 -6.46 -10.24 -3.34
CA THR A 107 -7.00 -11.14 -4.36
C THR A 107 -6.58 -12.60 -4.19
N GLY A 108 -5.62 -12.90 -3.30
CA GLY A 108 -5.10 -14.25 -3.09
C GLY A 108 -5.02 -14.63 -1.62
N PRO A 109 -5.03 -15.94 -1.31
CA PRO A 109 -4.94 -16.40 0.07
C PRO A 109 -3.52 -16.34 0.61
N ALA A 110 -2.51 -16.47 -0.26
CA ALA A 110 -1.12 -16.63 0.12
C ALA A 110 -0.57 -15.46 0.97
N ILE A 111 0.19 -15.82 2.00
CA ILE A 111 0.93 -14.90 2.85
C ILE A 111 2.40 -14.97 2.49
N TYR A 112 3.00 -13.81 2.29
CA TYR A 112 4.37 -13.64 1.86
C TYR A 112 5.18 -12.94 2.96
N ALA A 113 6.45 -13.30 3.08
CA ALA A 113 7.42 -12.51 3.82
C ALA A 113 8.18 -11.61 2.84
N VAL A 114 8.26 -10.31 3.15
CA VAL A 114 9.07 -9.32 2.41
C VAL A 114 10.13 -8.74 3.34
N ASP A 115 11.15 -8.12 2.76
CA ASP A 115 12.12 -7.33 3.54
C ASP A 115 11.42 -6.12 4.19
N SER A 116 11.54 -5.99 5.51
CA SER A 116 10.93 -4.88 6.25
C SER A 116 11.47 -3.51 5.83
N GLY A 117 12.72 -3.43 5.36
CA GLY A 117 13.31 -2.20 4.85
C GLY A 117 12.54 -1.62 3.66
N LEU A 118 12.11 -2.50 2.73
CA LEU A 118 11.30 -2.11 1.57
C LEU A 118 9.96 -1.49 1.98
N LEU A 119 9.34 -2.00 3.06
CA LEU A 119 8.09 -1.45 3.57
C LEU A 119 8.31 -0.18 4.40
N GLY A 120 9.46 -0.05 5.07
CA GLY A 120 9.84 1.16 5.79
C GLY A 120 9.86 2.38 4.86
N ASP A 121 10.40 2.21 3.66
CA ASP A 121 10.43 3.28 2.65
C ASP A 121 9.04 3.62 2.12
N LEU A 122 8.16 2.63 1.94
CA LEU A 122 6.74 2.86 1.60
C LEU A 122 5.99 3.62 2.71
N ARG A 123 6.22 3.25 3.97
CA ARG A 123 5.64 3.92 5.14
C ARG A 123 6.10 5.38 5.21
N LYS A 124 7.40 5.65 5.04
CA LYS A 124 7.95 7.01 4.99
C LYS A 124 7.34 7.81 3.85
N ALA A 125 7.32 7.25 2.64
CA ALA A 125 6.74 7.91 1.47
C ALA A 125 5.27 8.30 1.73
N SER A 126 4.49 7.42 2.35
CA SER A 126 3.08 7.70 2.70
C SER A 126 2.90 8.83 3.70
N ALA A 127 3.76 8.91 4.73
CA ALA A 127 3.69 9.94 5.76
C ALA A 127 4.04 11.34 5.21
N GLU A 128 4.84 11.40 4.14
CA GLU A 128 5.31 12.64 3.52
C GLU A 128 4.38 13.17 2.42
N VAL A 129 3.35 12.42 2.01
CA VAL A 129 2.43 12.80 0.92
C VAL A 129 1.67 14.11 1.18
N PRO A 130 1.12 14.36 2.39
CA PRO A 130 0.46 15.64 2.67
C PRO A 130 1.42 16.83 2.46
N GLY A 131 0.90 17.83 1.75
CA GLY A 131 1.54 19.13 1.49
C GLY A 131 1.56 20.03 2.71
#